data_AF-A0A9P4UTN6-F1
#
_entry.id   AF-A0A9P4UTN6-F1
#
_cell.length_a   1.000
_cell.length_b   1.000
_cell.length_c   1.000
_cell.angle_alpha   90.00
_cell.angle_beta   90.00
_cell.angle_gamma   90.00
#
_symmetry.space_group_name_H-M   'P 1'
#
loop_
_entity.id
_entity.type
_entity.pdbx_description
1 polymer ?
#
loop_
_entity_poly.entity_id
_entity_poly.type
_entity_poly.pdbx_seq_one_letter_code
_entity_poly.pdbx_strand_id
1 'polypeptide(L)'
;MASGGGINVANPVSIIVSTNLGDISPGENDGLAWWDRPGGLVTASPPPTTPRRQHQQERKPVPMRPESTRNFWSEHRRQGHEAKEVLRRESIENALRRRYNLGAEFQFPPEFFDVPLSSTAALNNYREAMNAKSSEERQARQSRLRDLPGSSPLREAKSANDLDPDEVEMHQAFQETLTSGSMDKAAARVREEVGYLYFVGVDAWGWKDDYLNSRHRLIYRHPERVQELTRQVLEELQAGM
;
A
#
# COMPACT_ATOMS: atom_id res chain seq x y z
N MET A 1 -48.89 -7.57 32.28
CA MET A 1 -48.61 -9.01 32.07
C MET A 1 -49.03 -9.35 30.65
N ALA A 2 -48.08 -9.43 29.73
CA ALA A 2 -48.30 -9.95 28.39
C ALA A 2 -47.00 -10.63 27.95
N SER A 3 -47.05 -11.95 27.92
CA SER A 3 -45.99 -12.89 27.57
C SER A 3 -45.73 -12.85 26.06
N GLY A 4 -44.58 -12.30 25.66
CA GLY A 4 -44.09 -12.36 24.28
C GLY A 4 -43.34 -13.67 24.04
N GLY A 5 -43.92 -14.53 23.18
CA GLY A 5 -43.38 -15.83 22.80
C GLY A 5 -42.10 -15.72 21.97
N GLY A 6 -41.10 -16.51 22.34
CA GLY A 6 -39.87 -16.71 21.57
C GLY A 6 -40.11 -17.67 20.40
N ILE A 7 -39.79 -17.22 19.19
CA ILE A 7 -39.77 -18.07 18.00
C ILE A 7 -38.39 -18.71 17.91
N ASN A 8 -38.33 -20.01 18.22
CA ASN A 8 -37.21 -20.89 17.90
C ASN A 8 -37.20 -21.15 16.38
N VAL A 9 -36.18 -20.67 15.68
CA VAL A 9 -35.92 -21.05 14.29
C VAL A 9 -34.79 -22.05 14.28
N ALA A 10 -35.14 -23.30 13.98
CA ALA A 10 -34.23 -24.41 13.79
C ALA A 10 -33.42 -24.24 12.49
N ASN A 11 -32.11 -24.44 12.61
CA ASN A 11 -31.17 -24.77 11.52
C ASN A 11 -31.11 -26.31 11.38
N PRO A 12 -30.44 -26.89 10.37
CA PRO A 12 -30.33 -26.49 8.97
C PRO A 12 -30.65 -27.67 8.01
N VAL A 13 -30.88 -27.35 6.74
CA VAL A 13 -31.09 -28.31 5.64
C VAL A 13 -29.79 -29.07 5.34
N SER A 14 -29.79 -30.38 5.57
CA SER A 14 -28.73 -31.29 5.12
C SER A 14 -28.95 -31.66 3.66
N ILE A 15 -28.10 -31.14 2.76
CA ILE A 15 -28.04 -31.56 1.35
C ILE A 15 -27.12 -32.78 1.27
N ILE A 16 -27.70 -33.96 1.05
CA ILE A 16 -26.96 -35.18 0.70
C ILE A 16 -26.75 -35.14 -0.81
N VAL A 17 -25.52 -34.84 -1.24
CA VAL A 17 -25.10 -34.99 -2.63
C VAL A 17 -24.46 -36.37 -2.77
N SER A 18 -25.21 -37.33 -3.31
CA SER A 18 -24.68 -38.62 -3.73
C SER A 18 -24.06 -38.48 -5.12
N THR A 19 -22.74 -38.33 -5.20
CA THR A 19 -22.00 -38.53 -6.46
C THR A 19 -21.55 -39.98 -6.54
N ASN A 20 -22.09 -40.70 -7.52
CA ASN A 20 -21.60 -42.01 -7.94
C ASN A 20 -20.17 -41.85 -8.47
N LEU A 21 -19.17 -42.25 -7.68
CA LEU A 21 -17.83 -42.50 -8.19
C LEU A 21 -17.88 -43.81 -9.00
N GLY A 22 -17.97 -43.68 -10.32
CA GLY A 22 -17.59 -44.76 -11.21
C GLY A 22 -16.10 -45.02 -11.09
N ASP A 23 -15.72 -46.29 -11.01
CA ASP A 23 -14.34 -46.76 -11.03
C ASP A 23 -13.62 -46.29 -12.30
N ILE A 24 -12.79 -45.26 -12.17
CA ILE A 24 -11.90 -44.81 -13.25
C ILE A 24 -10.60 -45.62 -13.14
N SER A 25 -10.45 -46.55 -14.08
CA SER A 25 -9.26 -47.37 -14.28
C SER A 25 -7.99 -46.50 -14.36
N PRO A 26 -6.92 -46.78 -13.57
CA PRO A 26 -5.74 -45.93 -13.45
C PRO A 26 -4.72 -46.19 -14.58
N GLY A 27 -5.14 -46.07 -15.84
CA GLY A 27 -4.34 -46.52 -16.97
C GLY A 27 -3.89 -45.47 -18.00
N GLU A 28 -4.53 -44.30 -18.11
CA GLU A 28 -4.45 -43.57 -19.39
C GLU A 28 -4.49 -42.04 -19.24
N ASN A 29 -3.59 -41.45 -18.44
CA ASN A 29 -3.49 -39.98 -18.31
C ASN A 29 -2.05 -39.45 -18.22
N ASP A 30 -1.07 -40.17 -18.75
CA ASP A 30 0.36 -39.82 -18.63
C ASP A 30 0.84 -38.68 -19.55
N GLY A 31 -0.08 -38.02 -20.26
CA GLY A 31 0.22 -36.88 -21.13
C GLY A 31 -0.53 -35.58 -20.80
N LEU A 32 -1.50 -35.60 -19.89
CA LEU A 32 -2.27 -34.40 -19.54
C LEU A 32 -1.68 -33.70 -18.33
N ALA A 33 -1.52 -32.38 -18.46
CA ALA A 33 -1.16 -31.50 -17.36
C ALA A 33 -2.12 -31.68 -16.18
N TRP A 34 -1.63 -31.57 -14.96
CA TRP A 34 -2.38 -31.91 -13.75
C TRP A 34 -3.68 -31.11 -13.56
N TRP A 35 -3.79 -29.93 -14.18
CA TRP A 35 -5.01 -29.10 -14.17
C TRP A 35 -6.07 -29.51 -15.21
N ASP A 36 -5.70 -30.28 -16.25
CA ASP A 36 -6.62 -30.74 -17.32
C ASP A 36 -7.23 -32.11 -17.02
N ARG A 37 -6.86 -32.74 -15.90
CA ARG A 37 -7.39 -34.05 -15.51
C ARG A 37 -8.79 -33.90 -14.91
N PRO A 38 -9.83 -34.59 -15.44
CA PRO A 38 -11.16 -34.57 -14.84
C PRO A 38 -11.08 -35.14 -13.41
N GLY A 39 -11.31 -34.28 -12.41
CA GLY A 39 -11.13 -34.60 -10.98
C GLY A 39 -9.88 -34.00 -10.30
N GLY A 40 -8.96 -33.37 -11.05
CA GLY A 40 -7.74 -32.75 -10.51
C GLY A 40 -7.96 -31.55 -9.59
N LEU A 41 -9.13 -30.91 -9.67
CA LEU A 41 -9.54 -29.80 -8.79
C LEU A 41 -10.11 -30.25 -7.44
N VAL A 42 -10.33 -31.56 -7.23
CA VAL A 42 -10.83 -32.10 -5.96
C VAL A 42 -9.71 -32.83 -5.23
N THR A 43 -8.55 -32.19 -5.09
CA THR A 43 -7.63 -32.60 -4.03
C THR A 43 -8.08 -31.91 -2.76
N ALA A 44 -8.56 -32.72 -1.82
CA ALA A 44 -8.72 -32.38 -0.40
C ALA A 44 -7.36 -32.10 0.23
N SER A 45 -6.63 -31.12 -0.31
CA SER A 45 -5.48 -30.54 0.34
C SER A 45 -5.99 -29.91 1.63
N PRO A 46 -5.51 -30.31 2.82
CA PRO A 46 -5.83 -29.58 4.03
C PRO A 46 -5.48 -28.11 3.77
N PRO A 47 -6.34 -27.16 4.18
CA PRO A 47 -6.08 -25.74 3.96
C PRO A 47 -4.65 -25.44 4.40
N PRO A 48 -3.85 -24.70 3.60
CA PRO A 48 -2.46 -24.43 3.93
C PRO A 48 -2.43 -23.93 5.36
N THR A 49 -1.82 -24.71 6.24
CA THR A 49 -1.72 -24.37 7.66
C THR A 49 -0.82 -23.16 7.71
N THR A 50 -1.42 -21.97 7.74
CA THR A 50 -0.69 -20.72 7.92
C THR A 50 0.22 -20.92 9.13
N PRO A 51 1.55 -20.75 9.00
CA PRO A 51 2.45 -20.97 10.11
C PRO A 51 1.96 -20.13 11.28
N ARG A 52 1.61 -20.81 12.38
CA ARG A 52 1.12 -20.19 13.60
C ARG A 52 2.17 -19.16 14.00
N ARG A 53 1.81 -17.87 14.02
CA ARG A 53 2.72 -16.77 14.38
C ARG A 53 3.47 -17.21 15.62
N GLN A 54 4.77 -17.43 15.49
CA GLN A 54 5.61 -17.81 16.63
C GLN A 54 5.39 -16.72 17.67
N HIS A 55 4.93 -17.15 18.84
CA HIS A 55 4.71 -16.29 19.99
C HIS A 55 5.96 -15.42 20.13
N GLN A 56 5.76 -14.11 20.17
CA GLN A 56 6.84 -13.13 20.27
C GLN A 56 7.78 -13.60 21.38
N GLN A 57 8.97 -14.05 20.99
CA GLN A 57 10.01 -14.39 21.94
C GLN A 57 10.17 -13.18 22.86
N GLU A 58 10.05 -13.42 24.16
CA GLU A 58 10.15 -12.41 25.20
C GLU A 58 11.43 -11.60 24.94
N ARG A 59 11.24 -10.38 24.43
CA ARG A 59 12.36 -9.49 24.14
C ARG A 59 13.00 -9.18 25.47
N LYS A 60 14.29 -9.52 25.62
CA LYS A 60 15.09 -9.13 26.78
C LYS A 60 14.89 -7.64 27.05
N PRO A 61 14.64 -7.22 28.30
CA PRO A 61 14.40 -5.82 28.62
C PRO A 61 15.62 -5.00 28.20
N VAL A 62 15.41 -4.08 27.26
CA VAL A 62 16.43 -3.11 26.85
C VAL A 62 16.73 -2.23 28.08
N PRO A 63 18.01 -1.97 28.41
CA PRO A 63 18.37 -1.13 29.55
C PRO A 63 17.63 0.21 29.46
N MET A 64 16.93 0.58 30.54
CA MET A 64 16.12 1.79 30.59
C MET A 64 17.00 2.99 30.29
N ARG A 65 16.65 3.73 29.24
CA ARG A 65 17.30 5.01 28.93
C ARG A 65 17.17 5.96 30.13
N PRO A 66 18.16 6.82 30.39
CA PRO A 66 18.06 7.84 31.43
C PRO A 66 16.79 8.66 31.26
N GLU A 67 16.06 8.92 32.34
CA GLU A 67 14.76 9.63 32.33
C GLU A 67 14.85 10.99 31.62
N SER A 68 15.98 11.68 31.71
CA SER A 68 16.25 12.94 31.01
C SER A 68 16.12 12.80 29.49
N THR A 69 16.70 11.76 28.91
CA THR A 69 16.61 11.49 27.47
C THR A 69 15.18 11.08 27.08
N ARG A 70 14.48 10.33 27.94
CA ARG A 70 13.09 9.92 27.70
C ARG A 70 12.17 11.14 27.63
N ASN A 71 12.32 12.08 28.56
CA ASN A 71 11.55 13.32 28.61
C ASN A 71 11.86 14.24 27.42
N PHE A 72 13.13 14.36 27.04
CA PHE A 72 13.54 15.09 25.84
C PHE A 72 12.88 14.53 24.57
N TRP A 73 12.92 13.21 24.37
CA TRP A 73 12.31 12.58 23.19
C TRP A 73 10.78 12.57 23.23
N SER A 74 10.14 12.57 24.40
CA SER A 74 8.69 12.72 24.48
C SER A 74 8.27 14.15 24.17
N GLU A 75 9.00 15.13 24.67
CA GLU A 75 8.72 16.55 24.42
C GLU A 75 8.91 16.91 22.96
N HIS A 76 10.03 16.47 22.36
CA HIS A 76 10.28 16.66 20.93
C HIS A 76 9.24 15.97 20.04
N ARG A 77 8.75 14.78 20.46
CA ARG A 77 7.64 14.12 19.75
C ARG A 77 6.33 14.88 19.90
N ARG A 78 6.05 15.43 21.08
CA ARG A 78 4.86 16.25 21.34
C ARG A 78 4.85 17.49 20.45
N GLN A 79 5.94 18.25 20.42
CA GLN A 79 6.09 19.43 19.55
C GLN A 79 5.94 19.07 18.06
N GLY A 80 6.53 17.96 17.63
CA GLY A 80 6.37 17.47 16.26
C GLY A 80 4.94 17.06 15.91
N HIS A 81 4.18 16.53 16.88
CA HIS A 81 2.75 16.24 16.71
C HIS A 81 1.92 17.52 16.62
N GLU A 82 2.19 18.52 17.46
CA GLU A 82 1.49 19.81 17.44
C GLU A 82 1.68 20.53 16.09
N ALA A 83 2.92 20.62 15.60
CA ALA A 83 3.21 21.23 14.30
C ALA A 83 2.49 20.49 13.15
N LYS A 84 2.45 19.15 13.20
CA LYS A 84 1.72 18.34 12.21
C LYS A 84 0.21 18.51 12.30
N GLU A 85 -0.34 18.65 13.50
CA GLU A 85 -1.77 18.89 13.70
C GLU A 85 -2.19 20.26 13.15
N VAL A 86 -1.37 21.30 13.31
CA VAL A 86 -1.63 22.63 12.70
C VAL A 86 -1.69 22.52 11.18
N LEU A 87 -0.68 21.91 10.56
CA LEU A 87 -0.66 21.69 9.11
C LEU A 87 -1.84 20.82 8.63
N ARG A 88 -2.23 19.82 9.43
CA ARG A 88 -3.39 18.97 9.15
C ARG A 88 -4.68 19.79 9.18
N ARG A 89 -4.86 20.68 10.17
CA ARG A 89 -6.02 21.57 10.29
C ARG A 89 -6.13 22.49 9.08
N GLU A 90 -5.04 23.17 8.72
CA GLU A 90 -5.00 24.07 7.54
C GLU A 90 -5.31 23.32 6.23
N SER A 91 -4.81 22.09 6.08
CA SER A 91 -5.09 21.26 4.90
C SER A 91 -6.57 20.89 4.79
N ILE A 92 -7.18 20.45 5.90
CA ILE A 92 -8.60 20.11 5.97
C ILE A 92 -9.45 21.36 5.71
N GLU A 93 -9.10 22.48 6.34
CA GLU A 93 -9.80 23.75 6.17
C GLU A 93 -9.81 24.19 4.70
N ASN A 94 -8.65 24.17 4.04
CA ASN A 94 -8.53 24.52 2.63
C ASN A 94 -9.34 23.57 1.73
N ALA A 95 -9.36 22.27 2.05
CA ALA A 95 -10.18 21.31 1.32
C ALA A 95 -11.69 21.61 1.48
N LEU A 96 -12.13 21.98 2.68
CA LEU A 96 -13.52 22.37 2.94
C LEU A 96 -13.88 23.67 2.22
N ARG A 97 -13.03 24.69 2.29
CA ARG A 97 -13.24 25.97 1.58
C ARG A 97 -13.43 25.75 0.08
N ARG A 98 -12.59 24.93 -0.55
CA ARG A 98 -12.71 24.58 -1.97
C ARG A 98 -13.97 23.78 -2.28
N ARG A 99 -14.33 22.82 -1.44
CA ARG A 99 -15.50 21.95 -1.67
C ARG A 99 -16.83 22.69 -1.57
N TYR A 100 -16.91 23.67 -0.68
CA TYR A 100 -18.15 24.39 -0.36
C TYR A 100 -18.14 25.85 -0.83
N ASN A 101 -17.12 26.27 -1.60
CA ASN A 101 -16.93 27.66 -2.06
C ASN A 101 -17.00 28.69 -0.93
N LEU A 102 -16.38 28.39 0.22
CA LEU A 102 -16.35 29.31 1.37
C LEU A 102 -15.24 30.35 1.15
N GLY A 103 -15.58 31.64 1.19
CA GLY A 103 -14.62 32.73 1.09
C GLY A 103 -13.76 32.88 2.36
N ALA A 104 -12.67 33.65 2.25
CA ALA A 104 -11.69 33.86 3.33
C ALA A 104 -12.30 34.40 4.63
N GLU A 105 -13.41 35.12 4.51
CA GLU A 105 -14.20 35.71 5.59
C GLU A 105 -14.90 34.68 6.49
N PHE A 106 -15.16 33.47 5.99
CA PHE A 106 -15.78 32.43 6.80
C PHE A 106 -14.78 31.91 7.85
N GLN A 107 -15.13 32.04 9.12
CA GLN A 107 -14.33 31.56 10.25
C GLN A 107 -14.90 30.22 10.76
N PHE A 108 -14.07 29.19 10.77
CA PHE A 108 -14.44 27.91 11.38
C PHE A 108 -14.36 28.02 12.91
N PRO A 109 -15.37 27.52 13.66
CA PRO A 109 -15.26 27.44 15.11
C PRO A 109 -14.05 26.60 15.51
N PRO A 110 -13.29 26.98 16.57
CA PRO A 110 -12.09 26.24 16.97
C PRO A 110 -12.40 24.77 17.34
N GLU A 111 -13.57 24.50 17.90
CA GLU A 111 -14.02 23.17 18.32
C GLU A 111 -14.30 22.24 17.12
N PHE A 112 -14.50 22.80 15.92
CA PHE A 112 -14.82 22.03 14.72
C PHE A 112 -13.75 20.97 14.40
N PHE A 113 -12.47 21.29 14.66
CA PHE A 113 -11.35 20.38 14.38
C PHE A 113 -11.02 19.45 15.56
N ASP A 114 -11.55 19.75 16.74
CA ASP A 114 -11.28 19.00 17.98
C ASP A 114 -12.16 17.75 18.10
N VAL A 115 -13.31 17.73 17.42
CA VAL A 115 -14.18 16.55 17.31
C VAL A 115 -14.10 16.00 15.89
N PRO A 116 -13.01 15.32 15.50
CA PRO A 116 -12.97 14.67 14.21
C PRO A 116 -14.14 13.69 14.14
N LEU A 117 -14.99 13.84 13.12
CA LEU A 117 -16.00 12.83 12.81
C LEU A 117 -15.29 11.49 12.78
N SER A 118 -15.75 10.56 13.62
CA SER A 118 -15.19 9.21 13.64
C SER A 118 -15.14 8.69 12.21
N SER A 119 -13.99 8.19 11.78
CA SER A 119 -13.80 7.70 10.41
C SER A 119 -14.87 6.67 10.03
N THR A 120 -15.33 5.88 11.02
CA THR A 120 -16.44 4.95 10.89
C THR A 120 -17.78 5.65 10.62
N ALA A 121 -18.10 6.73 11.34
CA ALA A 121 -19.30 7.53 11.11
C ALA A 121 -19.28 8.20 9.73
N ALA A 122 -18.13 8.76 9.32
CA ALA A 122 -17.97 9.34 7.99
C ALA A 122 -18.15 8.30 6.87
N LEU A 123 -17.59 7.09 7.05
CA LEU A 123 -17.74 5.98 6.10
C LEU A 123 -19.19 5.50 6.02
N ASN A 124 -19.87 5.39 7.16
CA ASN A 124 -21.28 5.00 7.21
C ASN A 124 -22.16 6.03 6.50
N ASN A 125 -21.99 7.32 6.80
CA ASN A 125 -22.71 8.40 6.13
C ASN A 125 -22.48 8.39 4.60
N TYR A 126 -21.24 8.14 4.17
CA TYR A 126 -20.93 8.01 2.74
C TYR A 126 -21.65 6.82 2.09
N ARG A 127 -21.65 5.66 2.75
CA ARG A 127 -22.36 4.46 2.27
C ARG A 127 -23.86 4.71 2.20
N GLU A 128 -24.43 5.33 3.22
CA GLU A 128 -25.85 5.71 3.24
C GLU A 128 -26.20 6.67 2.10
N ALA A 129 -25.40 7.72 1.88
CA ALA A 129 -25.61 8.66 0.78
C ALA A 129 -25.52 7.97 -0.60
N MET A 130 -24.56 7.06 -0.80
CA MET A 130 -24.43 6.29 -2.04
C MET A 130 -25.61 5.33 -2.23
N ASN A 131 -26.06 4.68 -1.16
CA ASN A 131 -27.22 3.81 -1.19
C ASN A 131 -28.52 4.59 -1.49
N ALA A 132 -28.70 5.76 -0.89
CA ALA A 132 -29.84 6.65 -1.14
C ALA A 132 -29.89 7.07 -2.61
N LYS A 133 -28.76 7.53 -3.16
CA LYS A 133 -28.63 7.86 -4.59
C LYS A 133 -28.94 6.65 -5.48
N SER A 134 -28.47 5.46 -5.11
CA SER A 134 -28.78 4.23 -5.84
C SER A 134 -30.26 3.83 -5.76
N SER A 135 -30.93 4.06 -4.62
CA SER A 135 -32.37 3.83 -4.50
C SER A 135 -33.19 4.85 -5.30
N GLU A 136 -32.80 6.12 -5.30
CA GLU A 136 -33.43 7.17 -6.12
C GLU A 136 -33.30 6.86 -7.61
N GLU A 137 -32.09 6.44 -8.06
CA GLU A 137 -31.85 6.01 -9.45
C GLU A 137 -32.74 4.81 -9.84
N ARG A 138 -32.96 3.85 -8.91
CA ARG A 138 -33.87 2.72 -9.12
C ARG A 138 -35.34 3.14 -9.21
N GLN A 139 -35.76 4.06 -8.35
CA GLN A 139 -37.13 4.59 -8.38
C GLN A 139 -37.38 5.39 -9.66
N ALA A 140 -36.45 6.24 -10.07
CA ALA A 140 -36.53 7.03 -11.30
C ALA A 140 -36.63 6.15 -12.56
N ARG A 141 -36.02 4.96 -12.55
CA ARG A 141 -36.08 4.00 -13.67
C ARG A 141 -37.38 3.20 -13.77
N GLN A 142 -38.28 3.30 -12.80
CA GLN A 142 -39.57 2.59 -12.81
C GLN A 142 -39.42 1.10 -13.18
N SER A 143 -38.58 0.35 -12.47
CA SER A 143 -38.26 -1.08 -12.70
C SER A 143 -37.48 -1.45 -13.97
N ARG A 144 -37.03 -0.49 -14.79
CA ARG A 144 -36.11 -0.80 -15.89
C ARG A 144 -34.74 -1.22 -15.34
N LEU A 145 -34.17 -2.28 -15.92
CA LEU A 145 -32.81 -2.73 -15.62
C LEU A 145 -31.82 -1.60 -15.92
N ARG A 146 -30.76 -1.52 -15.12
CA ARG A 146 -29.65 -0.60 -15.39
C ARG A 146 -28.98 -1.06 -16.68
N ASP A 147 -28.66 -0.13 -17.58
CA ASP A 147 -27.79 -0.44 -18.70
C ASP A 147 -26.52 -1.08 -18.14
N LEU A 148 -26.17 -2.26 -18.63
CA LEU A 148 -24.96 -2.93 -18.22
C LEU A 148 -23.80 -1.94 -18.44
N PRO A 149 -22.87 -1.80 -17.47
CA PRO A 149 -21.66 -1.05 -17.75
C PRO A 149 -21.09 -1.61 -19.05
N GLY A 150 -20.72 -0.73 -19.99
CA GLY A 150 -20.16 -1.15 -21.26
C GLY A 150 -19.05 -2.18 -21.04
N SER A 151 -18.83 -3.05 -22.03
CA SER A 151 -17.76 -4.05 -21.98
C SER A 151 -16.48 -3.38 -21.49
N SER A 152 -15.91 -3.88 -20.39
CA SER A 152 -14.71 -3.25 -19.83
C SER A 152 -13.64 -3.24 -20.93
N PRO A 153 -12.83 -2.18 -21.07
CA PRO A 153 -11.78 -2.13 -22.07
C PRO A 153 -10.79 -3.31 -21.97
N LEU A 154 -10.65 -3.89 -20.76
CA LEU A 154 -9.88 -5.12 -20.52
C LEU A 154 -10.43 -6.37 -21.23
N ARG A 155 -11.72 -6.39 -21.53
CA ARG A 155 -12.38 -7.47 -22.25
C ARG A 155 -12.22 -7.32 -23.77
N GLU A 156 -11.97 -6.10 -24.22
CA GLU A 156 -11.63 -5.76 -25.60
C GLU A 156 -10.11 -5.65 -25.83
N ALA A 157 -9.31 -5.90 -24.80
CA ALA A 157 -7.86 -5.95 -24.93
C ALA A 157 -7.52 -7.12 -25.85
N LYS A 158 -7.16 -6.77 -27.09
CA LYS A 158 -6.57 -7.69 -28.06
C LYS A 158 -5.43 -8.44 -27.40
N SER A 159 -5.32 -9.74 -27.64
CA SER A 159 -4.21 -10.50 -27.09
C SER A 159 -2.91 -9.95 -27.70
N ALA A 160 -1.78 -10.09 -27.00
CA ALA A 160 -0.48 -9.60 -27.49
C ALA A 160 -0.09 -10.21 -28.85
N ASN A 161 -0.72 -11.31 -29.26
CA ASN A 161 -0.53 -11.95 -30.57
C ASN A 161 -1.35 -11.31 -31.70
N ASP A 162 -2.33 -10.46 -31.38
CA ASP A 162 -3.22 -9.80 -32.36
C ASP A 162 -2.81 -8.35 -32.64
N LEU A 163 -1.68 -7.92 -32.11
CA LEU A 163 -1.10 -6.60 -32.35
C LEU A 163 -0.21 -6.67 -33.59
N ASP A 164 -0.43 -5.76 -34.53
CA ASP A 164 0.50 -5.57 -35.63
C ASP A 164 1.88 -5.15 -35.08
N PRO A 165 2.99 -5.54 -35.73
CA PRO A 165 4.34 -5.24 -35.23
C PRO A 165 4.57 -3.75 -34.98
N ASP A 166 3.97 -2.88 -35.77
CA ASP A 166 4.02 -1.42 -35.61
C ASP A 166 3.29 -0.94 -34.32
N GLU A 167 2.20 -1.60 -33.93
CA GLU A 167 1.48 -1.33 -32.68
C GLU A 167 2.27 -1.83 -31.46
N VAL A 168 3.00 -2.93 -31.60
CA VAL A 168 3.88 -3.47 -30.55
C VAL A 168 5.03 -2.51 -30.26
N GLU A 169 5.69 -1.97 -31.28
CA GLU A 169 6.76 -0.99 -31.10
C GLU A 169 6.26 0.30 -30.42
N MET A 170 5.07 0.79 -30.81
CA MET A 170 4.47 1.97 -30.20
C MET A 170 4.10 1.74 -28.72
N HIS A 171 3.56 0.56 -28.39
CA HIS A 171 3.26 0.18 -27.01
C HIS A 171 4.52 -0.01 -26.17
N GLN A 172 5.59 -0.57 -26.72
CA GLN A 172 6.88 -0.68 -26.05
C GLN A 172 7.48 0.69 -25.78
N ALA A 173 7.51 1.58 -26.78
CA ALA A 173 7.97 2.96 -26.61
C ALA A 173 7.16 3.71 -25.54
N PHE A 174 5.84 3.53 -25.51
CA PHE A 174 4.99 4.12 -24.48
C PHE A 174 5.30 3.57 -23.08
N GLN A 175 5.50 2.26 -22.94
CA GLN A 175 5.90 1.66 -21.66
C GLN A 175 7.30 2.11 -21.21
N GLU A 176 8.24 2.27 -22.13
CA GLU A 176 9.59 2.81 -21.85
C GLU A 176 9.51 4.25 -21.34
N THR A 177 8.63 5.09 -21.88
CA THR A 177 8.44 6.46 -21.36
C THR A 177 7.82 6.49 -19.95
N LEU A 178 6.86 5.59 -19.67
CA LEU A 178 6.25 5.48 -18.35
C LEU A 178 7.22 4.91 -17.31
N THR A 179 8.01 3.91 -17.69
CA THR A 179 8.97 3.26 -16.81
C THR A 179 10.18 4.15 -16.55
N SER A 180 10.72 4.84 -17.56
CA SER A 180 11.80 5.83 -17.37
C SER A 180 11.39 6.93 -16.40
N GLY A 181 10.19 7.51 -16.57
CA GLY A 181 9.68 8.51 -15.64
C GLY A 181 9.43 7.99 -14.22
N SER A 182 9.13 6.69 -14.06
CA SER A 182 9.00 6.04 -12.75
C SER A 182 10.37 5.77 -12.10
N MET A 183 11.33 5.28 -12.89
CA MET A 183 12.70 5.04 -12.43
C MET A 183 13.40 6.34 -12.03
N ASP A 184 13.19 7.44 -12.76
CA ASP A 184 13.73 8.75 -12.41
C ASP A 184 13.19 9.26 -11.07
N LYS A 185 11.89 9.05 -10.81
CA LYS A 185 11.28 9.39 -9.52
C LYS A 185 11.83 8.52 -8.38
N ALA A 186 12.03 7.22 -8.63
CA ALA A 186 12.62 6.32 -7.65
C ALA A 186 14.08 6.69 -7.37
N ALA A 187 14.87 6.96 -8.41
CA ALA A 187 16.25 7.42 -8.30
C ALA A 187 16.36 8.76 -7.55
N ALA A 188 15.41 9.69 -7.78
CA ALA A 188 15.35 10.95 -7.04
C ALA A 188 15.09 10.74 -5.54
N ARG A 189 14.21 9.80 -5.16
CA ARG A 189 13.97 9.43 -3.75
C ARG A 189 15.19 8.80 -3.10
N VAL A 190 15.81 7.83 -3.77
CA VAL A 190 17.04 7.19 -3.26
C VAL A 190 18.15 8.24 -3.09
N ARG A 191 18.29 9.17 -4.03
CA ARG A 191 19.24 10.28 -3.94
C ARG A 191 18.95 11.18 -2.73
N GLU A 192 17.68 11.49 -2.46
CA GLU A 192 17.28 12.26 -1.28
C GLU A 192 17.57 11.54 0.04
N GLU A 193 17.28 10.24 0.11
CA GLU A 193 17.54 9.40 1.29
C GLU A 193 19.04 9.22 1.56
N VAL A 194 19.83 8.98 0.51
CA VAL A 194 21.30 8.87 0.61
C VAL A 194 21.91 10.22 0.96
N GLY A 195 21.47 11.32 0.34
CA GLY A 195 21.89 12.67 0.66
C GLY A 195 21.64 13.01 2.13
N TYR A 196 20.45 12.69 2.64
CA TYR A 196 20.12 12.86 4.06
C TYR A 196 21.16 12.16 4.95
N LEU A 197 21.51 10.91 4.66
CA LEU A 197 22.50 10.13 5.42
C LEU A 197 23.89 10.79 5.52
N TYR A 198 24.33 11.49 4.47
CA TYR A 198 25.64 12.16 4.46
C TYR A 198 25.62 13.54 5.14
N PHE A 199 24.46 14.20 5.21
CA PHE A 199 24.32 15.54 5.78
C PHE A 199 23.63 15.57 7.16
N VAL A 200 23.29 14.43 7.76
CA VAL A 200 22.81 14.36 9.16
C VAL A 200 23.96 14.78 10.10
N GLY A 201 23.88 16.00 10.63
CA GLY A 201 24.81 16.52 11.63
C GLY A 201 25.20 17.98 11.43
N VAL A 202 24.92 18.56 10.26
CA VAL A 202 25.06 20.00 10.01
C VAL A 202 23.65 20.59 9.95
N ASP A 203 23.36 21.61 10.75
CA ASP A 203 22.11 22.38 10.72
C ASP A 203 21.98 23.19 9.41
N ALA A 204 22.00 22.49 8.28
CA ALA A 204 22.10 23.08 6.95
C ALA A 204 20.71 23.21 6.35
N TRP A 205 19.96 24.22 6.78
CA TRP A 205 18.80 24.67 6.01
C TRP A 205 19.32 25.08 4.62
N GLY A 206 18.96 24.32 3.58
CA GLY A 206 19.48 24.52 2.21
C GLY A 206 20.38 23.41 1.66
N TRP A 207 20.71 22.37 2.46
CA TRP A 207 21.55 21.25 1.97
C TRP A 207 20.97 20.55 0.74
N LYS A 208 19.64 20.52 0.62
CA LYS A 208 18.92 19.88 -0.49
C LYS A 208 19.27 20.54 -1.81
N ASP A 209 19.29 21.87 -1.87
CA ASP A 209 19.58 22.61 -3.10
C ASP A 209 21.08 22.53 -3.42
N ASP A 210 21.95 22.61 -2.42
CA ASP A 210 23.41 22.49 -2.61
C ASP A 210 23.81 21.08 -3.08
N TYR A 211 23.19 20.02 -2.53
CA TYR A 211 23.45 18.65 -2.94
C TYR A 211 22.93 18.35 -4.34
N LEU A 212 21.69 18.79 -4.66
CA LEU A 212 21.10 18.62 -5.98
C LEU A 212 21.86 19.40 -7.07
N ASN A 213 22.41 20.57 -6.73
CA ASN A 213 23.23 21.39 -7.62
C ASN A 213 24.71 20.95 -7.65
N SER A 214 25.17 20.20 -6.66
CA SER A 214 26.53 19.65 -6.67
C SER A 214 26.68 18.66 -7.82
N ARG A 215 27.63 18.93 -8.73
CA ARG A 215 28.01 17.94 -9.72
C ARG A 215 28.56 16.73 -8.96
N HIS A 216 27.96 15.55 -9.13
CA HIS A 216 28.33 14.24 -8.53
C HIS A 216 29.82 13.82 -8.66
N ARG A 217 30.67 14.66 -9.25
CA ARG A 217 32.13 14.55 -9.24
C ARG A 217 32.78 15.01 -7.94
N LEU A 218 32.03 15.56 -6.97
CA LEU A 218 32.58 16.01 -5.68
C LEU A 218 32.88 14.89 -4.67
N ILE A 219 32.70 13.62 -5.05
CA ILE A 219 33.41 12.53 -4.36
C ILE A 219 34.81 12.44 -4.99
N TYR A 220 35.66 13.42 -4.68
CA TYR A 220 37.08 13.32 -4.97
C TYR A 220 37.66 12.27 -4.02
N ARG A 221 37.57 10.99 -4.38
CA ARG A 221 38.43 9.97 -3.78
C ARG A 221 39.83 10.35 -4.20
N HIS A 222 40.65 10.89 -3.29
CA HIS A 222 42.07 11.11 -3.58
C HIS A 222 42.63 9.74 -3.98
N PRO A 223 42.99 9.51 -5.25
CA PRO A 223 43.34 8.17 -5.72
C PRO A 223 44.54 7.62 -4.95
N GLU A 224 45.44 8.52 -4.55
CA GLU A 224 46.61 8.24 -3.72
C GLU A 224 46.22 7.68 -2.34
N ARG A 225 45.22 8.27 -1.67
CA ARG A 225 44.77 7.83 -0.34
C ARG A 225 44.05 6.50 -0.37
N VAL A 226 43.32 6.22 -1.45
CA VAL A 226 42.72 4.90 -1.67
C VAL A 226 43.82 3.86 -1.87
N GLN A 227 44.85 4.16 -2.68
CA GLN A 227 45.99 3.25 -2.92
C GLN A 227 46.83 2.98 -1.67
N GLU A 228 47.05 3.99 -0.82
CA GLU A 228 47.73 3.83 0.48
C GLU A 228 46.95 2.90 1.40
N LEU A 229 45.63 3.09 1.52
CA LEU A 229 44.79 2.22 2.35
C LEU A 229 44.75 0.78 1.82
N THR A 230 44.71 0.58 0.50
CA THR A 230 44.81 -0.79 -0.05
C THR A 230 46.17 -1.42 0.21
N ARG A 231 47.27 -0.67 0.13
CA ARG A 231 48.60 -1.16 0.50
C ARG A 231 48.67 -1.55 1.97
N GLN A 232 48.17 -0.68 2.85
CA GLN A 232 48.19 -0.90 4.28
C GLN A 232 47.39 -2.15 4.68
N VAL A 233 46.21 -2.36 4.08
CA VAL A 233 45.41 -3.57 4.29
C VAL A 233 46.10 -4.83 3.73
N LEU A 234 46.79 -4.73 2.60
CA LEU A 234 47.57 -5.85 2.04
C LEU A 234 48.77 -6.21 2.92
N GLU A 235 49.46 -5.21 3.48
CA GLU A 235 50.57 -5.41 4.42
C GLU A 235 50.10 -6.03 5.74
N GLU A 236 48.97 -5.58 6.28
CA GLU A 236 48.35 -6.18 7.47
C GLU A 236 47.93 -7.64 7.23
N LEU A 237 47.39 -7.96 6.05
CA LEU A 237 47.04 -9.33 5.69
C LEU A 237 48.28 -10.23 5.51
N GLN A 238 49.41 -9.68 5.07
CA GLN A 238 50.67 -10.41 4.95
C GLN A 238 51.40 -10.57 6.28
N ALA A 239 51.29 -9.60 7.20
CA ALA A 239 51.89 -9.66 8.52
C ALA A 239 51.11 -10.55 9.52
N GLY A 240 49.84 -10.85 9.22
CA GLY A 240 48.97 -11.71 10.02
C GLY A 240 48.99 -13.21 9.65
N MET A 241 49.84 -13.63 8.71
CA MET A 241 50.16 -15.03 8.39
C MET A 241 51.55 -15.40 8.90
#